data_AF-A0A4Y2UB67-F1
#
_entry.id   AF-A0A4Y2UB67-F1
#
_cell.length_a   1.000
_cell.length_b   1.000
_cell.length_c   1.000
_cell.angle_alpha   90.00
_cell.angle_beta   90.00
_cell.angle_gamma   90.00
#
_symmetry.space_group_name_H-M   'P 1'
#
loop_
_entity.id
_entity.type
_entity.pdbx_description
1 polymer ?
#
loop_
_entity_poly.entity_id
_entity_poly.type
_entity_poly.pdbx_seq_one_letter_code
_entity_poly.pdbx_strand_id
1 'polypeptide(L)'
;MKLEFKLVIAEDGEWGRLLSNGTWTGMIGKIQKNEADIAINEIIINQERSRVVDFSTTYSTDEMAFAIKKPEAVPTAMALIHPFDTNIWILTIIALFLIPLISKCLLKTKDTYVNMFIKL
;
A
#
# COMPACT_ATOMS: atom_id res chain seq x y z
N MET A 1 -24.26 -32.95 23.24
CA MET A 1 -24.74 -33.65 22.03
C MET A 1 -23.63 -34.59 21.56
N LYS A 2 -23.88 -35.91 21.48
CA LYS A 2 -22.95 -36.85 20.85
C LYS A 2 -23.49 -37.13 19.45
N LEU A 3 -22.78 -36.68 18.42
CA LEU A 3 -23.09 -36.97 17.02
C LEU A 3 -22.03 -37.93 16.48
N GLU A 4 -22.48 -38.95 15.77
CA GLU A 4 -21.62 -39.67 14.85
C GLU A 4 -21.52 -38.85 13.56
N PHE A 5 -20.30 -38.65 13.06
CA PHE A 5 -20.07 -37.86 11.86
C PHE A 5 -19.12 -38.59 10.91
N LYS A 6 -19.31 -38.34 9.63
CA LYS A 6 -18.38 -38.73 8.57
C LYS A 6 -17.82 -37.46 7.95
N LEU A 7 -16.50 -37.35 7.91
CA LEU A 7 -15.85 -36.23 7.24
C LEU A 7 -15.99 -36.38 5.73
N VAL A 8 -16.48 -35.32 5.08
CA VAL A 8 -16.53 -35.18 3.63
C VAL A 8 -15.73 -33.95 3.25
N ILE A 9 -14.78 -34.10 2.34
CA ILE A 9 -13.90 -33.01 1.89
C ILE A 9 -14.36 -32.58 0.50
N ALA A 10 -14.48 -31.27 0.28
CA ALA A 10 -14.70 -30.73 -1.05
C ALA A 10 -13.43 -30.93 -1.90
N GLU A 11 -13.56 -31.68 -3.00
CA GLU A 11 -12.42 -32.12 -3.81
C GLU A 11 -11.74 -30.95 -4.55
N ASP A 12 -12.48 -29.87 -4.79
CA ASP A 12 -12.01 -28.63 -5.42
C ASP A 12 -11.37 -27.64 -4.43
N GLY A 13 -11.46 -27.91 -3.12
CA GLY A 13 -10.95 -27.01 -2.06
C GLY A 13 -11.66 -25.66 -1.98
N GLU A 14 -12.82 -25.50 -2.62
CA GLU A 14 -13.56 -24.23 -2.61
C GLU A 14 -14.59 -24.18 -1.46
N TRP A 15 -14.84 -22.98 -0.92
CA TRP A 15 -16.00 -22.77 -0.02
C TRP A 15 -17.32 -22.94 -0.77
N GLY A 16 -17.39 -22.38 -1.97
CA GLY A 16 -18.56 -22.43 -2.83
C GLY A 16 -18.72 -21.17 -3.66
N ARG A 17 -18.63 -21.34 -4.97
CA ARG A 17 -18.80 -20.33 -6.01
C ARG A 17 -20.00 -20.69 -6.88
N LEU A 18 -20.84 -19.70 -7.16
CA LEU A 18 -21.97 -19.85 -8.07
C LEU A 18 -21.47 -20.00 -9.51
N LEU A 19 -21.90 -21.05 -10.18
CA LEU A 19 -21.65 -21.29 -11.60
C LEU A 19 -22.78 -20.71 -12.44
N SER A 20 -22.51 -20.48 -13.73
CA SER A 20 -23.48 -19.92 -14.68
C SER A 20 -24.74 -20.78 -14.87
N ASN A 21 -24.66 -22.08 -14.57
CA ASN A 21 -25.79 -23.01 -14.62
C ASN A 21 -26.63 -23.02 -13.32
N GLY A 22 -26.35 -22.14 -12.36
CA GLY A 22 -27.07 -22.05 -11.08
C GLY A 22 -26.63 -23.07 -10.02
N THR A 23 -25.66 -23.93 -10.33
CA THR A 23 -25.08 -24.87 -9.35
C THR A 23 -23.93 -24.23 -8.60
N TRP A 24 -23.65 -24.75 -7.41
CA TRP A 24 -22.52 -24.32 -6.59
C TRP A 24 -21.38 -25.35 -6.60
N THR A 25 -20.15 -24.84 -6.52
CA THR A 25 -18.93 -25.63 -6.25
C THR A 25 -18.70 -25.81 -4.75
N GLY A 26 -17.64 -26.50 -4.36
CA GLY A 26 -17.14 -26.49 -3.00
C GLY A 26 -18.09 -27.09 -1.96
N MET A 27 -17.89 -26.67 -0.72
CA MET A 27 -18.73 -27.13 0.40
C MET A 27 -20.20 -26.74 0.22
N ILE A 28 -20.51 -25.52 -0.25
CA ILE A 28 -21.90 -25.12 -0.53
C ILE A 28 -22.53 -26.03 -1.58
N GLY A 29 -21.79 -26.40 -2.63
CA GLY A 29 -22.25 -27.33 -3.66
C GLY A 29 -22.58 -28.72 -3.12
N LYS A 30 -21.78 -29.23 -2.18
CA LYS A 30 -22.05 -30.52 -1.52
C LYS A 30 -23.33 -30.48 -0.68
N ILE A 31 -23.58 -29.39 0.06
CA ILE A 31 -24.86 -29.22 0.77
C ILE A 31 -26.02 -29.13 -0.23
N GLN A 32 -25.89 -28.33 -1.29
CA GLN A 32 -26.93 -28.17 -2.31
C GLN A 32 -27.31 -29.50 -2.99
N LYS A 33 -26.33 -30.38 -3.20
CA LYS A 33 -26.52 -31.71 -3.82
C LYS A 33 -26.92 -32.80 -2.82
N ASN A 34 -27.12 -32.47 -1.55
CA ASN A 34 -27.35 -33.43 -0.46
C ASN A 34 -26.23 -34.49 -0.33
N GLU A 35 -24.99 -34.11 -0.64
CA GLU A 35 -23.80 -34.96 -0.43
C GLU A 35 -23.22 -34.80 0.98
N ALA A 36 -23.61 -33.74 1.69
CA ALA A 36 -23.25 -33.47 3.08
C ALA A 36 -24.38 -32.70 3.78
N ASP A 37 -24.53 -32.88 5.09
CA ASP A 37 -25.58 -32.23 5.89
C ASP A 37 -25.13 -30.90 6.51
N ILE A 38 -23.84 -30.78 6.84
CA ILE A 38 -23.26 -29.61 7.53
C ILE A 38 -21.90 -29.28 6.91
N ALA A 39 -21.67 -28.00 6.62
CA ALA A 39 -20.37 -27.45 6.24
C ALA A 39 -19.80 -26.63 7.41
N ILE A 40 -18.60 -26.96 7.87
CA ILE A 40 -17.90 -26.27 8.96
C ILE A 40 -16.62 -25.65 8.42
N ASN A 41 -16.61 -24.32 8.27
CA ASN A 41 -15.44 -23.51 7.90
C ASN A 41 -15.76 -22.03 8.17
N GLU A 42 -14.80 -21.13 7.92
CA GLU A 42 -14.98 -19.67 7.89
C GLU A 42 -15.72 -19.23 6.59
N ILE A 43 -16.95 -19.74 6.41
CA ILE A 43 -17.75 -19.43 5.23
C ILE A 43 -18.45 -18.09 5.46
N ILE A 44 -18.08 -17.09 4.66
CA ILE A 44 -18.73 -15.78 4.66
C ILE A 44 -20.22 -15.92 4.30
N ILE A 45 -21.07 -15.40 5.17
CA ILE A 45 -22.53 -15.28 4.97
C ILE A 45 -22.77 -14.21 3.91
N ASN A 46 -23.45 -14.57 2.82
CA ASN A 46 -23.89 -13.62 1.81
C ASN A 46 -25.28 -14.01 1.27
N GLN A 47 -25.93 -13.07 0.57
CA GLN A 47 -27.31 -13.26 0.10
C GLN A 47 -27.44 -14.45 -0.87
N GLU A 48 -26.51 -14.62 -1.80
CA GLU A 48 -26.58 -15.67 -2.82
C GLU A 48 -26.45 -17.07 -2.19
N ARG A 49 -25.54 -17.26 -1.23
CA ARG A 49 -25.39 -18.52 -0.49
C ARG A 49 -26.60 -18.80 0.41
N SER A 50 -27.16 -17.77 1.02
CA SER A 50 -28.33 -17.92 1.92
C SER A 50 -29.61 -18.34 1.20
N ARG A 51 -29.62 -18.36 -0.15
CA ARG A 51 -30.75 -18.89 -0.93
C ARG A 51 -30.70 -20.41 -1.10
N VAL A 52 -29.55 -21.03 -0.85
CA VAL A 52 -29.31 -22.47 -1.09
C VAL A 52 -28.90 -23.24 0.17
N VAL A 53 -28.46 -22.54 1.22
CA VAL A 53 -28.14 -23.12 2.53
C VAL A 53 -28.63 -22.22 3.65
N ASP A 54 -28.92 -22.83 4.80
CA ASP A 54 -29.22 -22.12 6.04
C ASP A 54 -27.95 -21.92 6.87
N PHE A 55 -27.66 -20.67 7.24
CA PHE A 55 -26.54 -20.35 8.12
C PHE A 55 -26.95 -20.36 9.59
N SER A 56 -26.04 -20.78 10.46
CA SER A 56 -26.17 -20.58 11.90
C SER A 56 -25.96 -19.11 12.29
N THR A 57 -26.07 -18.81 13.58
CA THR A 57 -25.60 -17.53 14.09
C THR A 57 -24.09 -17.38 13.89
N THR A 58 -23.67 -16.18 13.54
CA THR A 58 -22.26 -15.83 13.36
C THR A 58 -21.48 -16.08 14.65
N TYR A 59 -20.40 -16.87 14.58
CA TYR A 59 -19.55 -17.17 15.74
C TYR A 59 -18.26 -16.33 15.78
N SER A 60 -17.84 -15.75 14.66
CA SER A 60 -16.68 -14.86 14.53
C SER A 60 -16.99 -13.72 13.55
N THR A 61 -16.31 -12.58 13.71
CA THR A 61 -16.39 -11.46 12.76
C THR A 61 -14.97 -11.03 12.43
N ASP A 62 -14.61 -11.19 11.16
CA ASP A 62 -13.30 -10.81 10.64
C ASP A 62 -13.41 -9.53 9.81
N GLU A 63 -12.39 -8.68 9.90
CA GLU A 63 -12.29 -7.46 9.12
C GLU A 63 -11.47 -7.71 7.84
N MET A 64 -11.95 -7.21 6.71
CA MET A 64 -11.21 -7.27 5.45
C MET A 64 -10.20 -6.12 5.37
N ALA A 65 -8.91 -6.45 5.30
CA ALA A 65 -7.83 -5.48 5.20
C ALA A 65 -6.95 -5.73 3.96
N PHE A 66 -6.36 -4.66 3.42
CA PHE A 66 -5.34 -4.77 2.39
C PHE A 66 -3.97 -5.00 3.03
N ALA A 67 -3.29 -6.07 2.63
CA ALA A 67 -1.89 -6.28 2.96
C ALA A 67 -1.00 -5.72 1.83
N ILE A 68 -0.10 -4.80 2.18
CA ILE A 68 0.93 -4.30 1.26
C ILE A 68 2.33 -4.63 1.80
N LYS A 69 3.30 -4.75 0.90
CA LYS A 69 4.70 -4.86 1.28
C LYS A 69 5.11 -3.58 2.04
N LYS A 70 5.76 -3.75 3.19
CA LYS A 70 6.36 -2.64 3.93
C LYS A 70 7.34 -1.88 3.02
N PRO A 71 7.23 -0.54 2.88
CA PRO A 71 8.15 0.23 2.06
C PRO A 71 9.57 0.14 2.61
N GLU A 72 10.56 0.25 1.72
CA GLU A 72 11.96 0.33 2.11
C GLU A 72 12.23 1.64 2.87
N ALA A 73 13.06 1.58 3.90
CA ALA A 73 13.42 2.76 4.66
C ALA A 73 14.36 3.63 3.84
N VAL A 74 13.97 4.88 3.57
CA VAL A 74 14.90 5.88 3.04
C VAL A 74 15.92 6.21 4.13
N PRO A 75 17.24 6.10 3.88
CA PRO A 75 18.25 6.43 4.89
C PRO A 75 18.07 7.88 5.37
N THR A 76 18.02 8.08 6.69
CA THR A 76 17.82 9.40 7.31
C THR A 76 18.87 10.43 6.87
N ALA A 77 20.09 9.99 6.59
CA ALA A 77 21.17 10.86 6.11
C ALA A 77 20.87 11.51 4.74
N MET A 78 20.10 10.83 3.87
CA MET A 78 19.74 11.33 2.55
C MET A 78 18.45 12.16 2.56
N ALA A 79 17.73 12.19 3.69
CA ALA A 79 16.47 12.93 3.82
C ALA A 79 16.65 14.45 3.61
N LEU A 80 17.85 14.99 3.86
CA LEU A 80 18.15 16.41 3.66
C LEU A 80 18.42 16.77 2.19
N ILE A 81 18.93 15.83 1.39
CA ILE A 81 19.28 16.04 -0.02
C ILE A 81 18.06 15.79 -0.93
N HIS A 82 17.23 14.83 -0.55
CA HIS A 82 16.06 14.36 -1.30
C HIS A 82 15.01 15.43 -1.71
N PRO A 83 14.78 16.53 -0.97
CA PRO A 83 13.74 17.49 -1.33
C PRO A 83 14.02 18.29 -2.61
N PHE A 84 15.28 18.36 -3.06
CA PHE A 84 15.69 19.16 -4.22
C PHE A 84 16.39 18.32 -5.27
N ASP A 85 16.11 18.60 -6.53
CA ASP A 85 16.80 18.00 -7.66
C ASP A 85 18.29 18.36 -7.66
N THR A 86 19.11 17.47 -8.25
CA THR A 86 20.55 17.67 -8.44
C THR A 86 20.89 19.02 -9.07
N ASN A 87 20.04 19.50 -9.98
CA ASN A 87 20.21 20.82 -10.62
C ASN A 87 20.17 21.97 -9.62
N ILE A 88 19.24 21.94 -8.65
CA ILE A 88 19.12 22.96 -7.61
C ILE A 88 20.34 22.95 -6.69
N TRP A 89 20.84 21.76 -6.34
CA TRP A 89 22.07 21.62 -5.56
C TRP A 89 23.28 22.21 -6.30
N ILE A 90 23.44 21.92 -7.59
CA ILE A 90 24.51 22.49 -8.42
C ILE A 90 24.41 24.03 -8.46
N LEU A 91 23.21 24.57 -8.72
CA LEU A 91 22.98 26.02 -8.75
C LEU A 91 23.26 26.68 -7.39
N THR A 92 22.92 26.00 -6.29
CA THR A 92 23.20 26.47 -4.93
C THR A 92 24.71 26.57 -4.68
N ILE A 93 25.47 25.55 -5.09
CA ILE A 93 26.95 25.56 -5.01
C ILE A 93 27.52 26.69 -5.87
N ILE A 94 27.03 26.88 -7.10
CA ILE A 94 27.48 27.96 -7.97
C ILE A 94 27.20 29.33 -7.33
N ALA A 95 25.99 29.55 -6.81
CA ALA A 95 25.61 30.79 -6.16
C ALA A 95 26.49 31.08 -4.92
N LEU A 96 26.82 30.04 -4.13
CA LEU A 96 27.69 30.15 -2.97
C LEU A 96 29.08 30.72 -3.32
N PHE A 97 29.61 30.40 -4.50
CA PHE A 97 30.91 30.91 -4.96
C PHE A 97 30.81 32.23 -5.75
N LEU A 98 29.76 32.41 -6.56
CA LEU A 98 29.59 33.60 -7.39
C LEU A 98 29.27 34.85 -6.56
N ILE A 99 28.44 34.74 -5.52
CA ILE A 99 28.03 35.91 -4.71
C ILE A 99 29.24 36.58 -4.03
N PRO A 100 30.16 35.85 -3.35
CA PRO A 100 31.37 36.44 -2.81
C PRO A 100 32.31 37.02 -3.87
N LEU A 101 32.43 36.36 -5.02
CA LEU A 101 33.29 36.83 -6.13
C LEU A 101 32.80 38.17 -6.68
N ILE A 102 31.49 38.27 -6.95
CA ILE A 102 30.84 39.50 -7.41
C ILE A 102 30.98 40.59 -6.33
N SER A 103 30.73 40.25 -5.07
CA SER A 103 30.87 41.20 -3.95
C SER A 103 32.29 41.74 -3.84
N LYS A 104 33.32 40.90 -3.95
CA LYS A 104 34.73 41.33 -3.99
C LYS A 104 35.02 42.23 -5.20
N CYS A 105 34.53 41.89 -6.38
CA CYS A 105 34.71 42.69 -7.59
C CYS A 105 34.05 44.08 -7.47
N LEU A 106 32.85 44.14 -6.92
CA LEU A 106 32.12 45.38 -6.67
C LEU A 106 32.81 46.26 -5.62
N LEU A 107 33.34 45.67 -4.55
CA LEU A 107 34.09 46.41 -3.52
C LEU A 107 35.39 46.97 -4.09
N LYS A 108 36.14 46.20 -4.89
CA LYS A 108 37.34 46.68 -5.59
C LYS A 108 37.02 47.85 -6.53
N THR A 109 35.87 47.81 -7.20
CA THR A 109 35.39 48.89 -8.06
C THR A 109 35.03 50.15 -7.26
N LYS A 110 34.38 50.03 -6.08
CA LYS A 110 34.10 51.16 -5.18
C LYS A 110 35.37 51.80 -4.61
N ASP A 111 36.33 50.99 -4.17
CA ASP A 111 37.65 51.49 -3.72
C ASP A 111 38.39 52.21 -4.86
N THR A 112 38.19 51.79 -6.11
CA THR A 112 38.76 52.45 -7.30
C THR A 112 38.13 53.82 -7.55
N TYR A 113 36.80 53.96 -7.44
CA TYR A 113 36.13 55.27 -7.58
C TYR A 113 36.52 56.25 -6.47
N VAL A 114 36.55 55.80 -5.22
CA VAL A 114 36.95 56.65 -4.08
C VAL A 114 38.43 57.08 -4.22
N ASN A 115 39.31 56.17 -4.64
CA ASN A 115 40.70 56.52 -4.93
C ASN A 115 40.88 57.43 -6.15
N MET A 116 39.96 57.41 -7.12
CA MET A 116 40.00 58.29 -8.29
C MET A 116 39.56 59.73 -7.95
N PHE A 117 38.56 59.88 -7.06
CA PHE A 117 38.09 61.19 -6.59
C PHE A 117 39.02 61.85 -5.57
N ILE A 118 39.71 61.07 -4.73
CA ILE A 118 40.66 61.60 -3.74
C ILE A 118 42.00 62.02 -4.40
N LYS A 119 42.30 61.54 -5.61
CA LYS A 119 43.52 61.86 -6.36
C LYS A 119 43.37 63.02 -7.37
N LEU A 120 42.24 63.74 -7.38
CA LEU A 120 42.06 64.96 -8.17
C LEU A 120 42.17 66.20 -7.28
#